data_AF-A0A0J0YSV1-F1
#
_entry.id   AF-A0A0J0YSV1-F1
#
_cell.length_a   1.000
_cell.length_b   1.000
_cell.length_c   1.000
_cell.angle_alpha   90.00
_cell.angle_beta   90.00
_cell.angle_gamma   90.00
#
_symmetry.space_group_name_H-M   'P 1'
#
loop_
_entity.id
_entity.type
_entity.pdbx_description
1 polymer ?
#
loop_
_entity_poly.entity_id
_entity_poly.type
_entity_poly.pdbx_seq_one_letter_code
_entity_poly.pdbx_strand_id
1 'polypeptide(L)'
;MNENRLSQLINETAELMRLFQDQCQTIGNQTNDKISHHLEQARSEIVQSVRTDVKNSLERSISDYEQTLNNARDSIIHHTKEFNTYLEATSAKNRRLAQLSWIITASSLGLLLVCGIALSLYYKSIIQDLKPEAEMVKLINESDITRCGEYLCVKTDKSKYGNYLIVKKRAP
;
A
#
# COMPACT_ATOMS: atom_id res chain seq x y z
N MET A 1 107.29 39.04 46.75
CA MET A 1 107.15 38.48 45.38
C MET A 1 105.77 37.85 45.12
N ASN A 2 104.71 38.17 45.90
CA ASN A 2 103.38 37.55 45.79
C ASN A 2 102.31 38.42 45.14
N GLU A 3 102.40 39.75 45.21
CA GLU A 3 101.38 40.65 44.61
C GLU A 3 101.29 40.53 43.09
N ASN A 4 102.42 40.50 42.37
CA ASN A 4 102.39 40.41 40.91
C ASN A 4 101.75 39.11 40.38
N ARG A 5 101.85 37.99 41.11
CA ARG A 5 101.21 36.73 40.71
C ARG A 5 99.71 36.75 40.97
N LEU A 6 99.27 37.42 42.04
CA LEU A 6 97.85 37.58 42.35
C LEU A 6 97.17 38.47 41.31
N SER A 7 97.79 39.59 40.95
CA SER A 7 97.30 40.51 39.90
C SER A 7 97.22 39.82 38.54
N GLN A 8 98.21 39.00 38.21
CA GLN A 8 98.22 38.25 36.96
C GLN A 8 97.10 37.18 36.91
N LEU A 9 96.87 36.47 38.02
CA LEU A 9 95.79 35.48 38.12
C LEU A 9 94.40 36.12 38.03
N ILE A 10 94.23 37.30 38.64
CA ILE A 10 92.97 38.09 38.57
C ILE A 10 92.72 38.58 37.14
N ASN A 11 93.76 38.99 36.43
CA ASN A 11 93.62 39.44 35.05
C ASN A 11 93.29 38.27 34.10
N GLU A 12 93.97 37.14 34.24
CA GLU A 12 93.67 35.92 33.46
C GLU A 12 92.25 35.39 33.74
N THR A 13 91.79 35.42 34.99
CA THR A 13 90.41 35.02 35.33
C THR A 13 89.37 36.02 34.84
N ALA A 14 89.65 37.33 34.87
CA ALA A 14 88.76 38.34 34.32
C ALA A 14 88.62 38.24 32.79
N GLU A 15 89.71 37.90 32.09
CA GLU A 15 89.71 37.69 30.65
C GLU A 15 88.94 36.42 30.26
N LEU A 16 89.12 35.33 31.01
CA LEU A 16 88.36 34.09 30.85
C LEU A 16 86.85 34.31 31.06
N MET A 17 86.48 35.13 32.05
CA MET A 17 85.09 35.42 32.37
C MET A 17 84.39 36.26 31.30
N ARG A 18 85.14 37.18 30.65
CA ARG A 18 84.66 37.92 29.47
C ARG A 18 84.41 37.01 28.28
N LEU A 19 85.35 36.11 27.99
CA LEU A 19 85.21 35.11 26.91
C LEU A 19 84.00 34.20 27.12
N PHE A 20 83.76 33.78 28.36
CA PHE A 20 82.60 32.97 28.71
C PHE A 20 81.27 33.73 28.50
N GLN A 21 81.23 35.00 28.92
CA GLN A 21 80.02 35.81 28.77
C GLN A 21 79.68 36.10 27.31
N ASP A 22 80.69 36.35 26.48
CA ASP A 22 80.53 36.57 25.04
C ASP A 22 80.06 35.29 24.31
N GLN A 23 80.62 34.12 24.68
CA GLN A 23 80.14 32.84 24.16
C GLN A 23 78.71 32.53 24.59
N CYS A 24 78.36 32.75 25.86
CA CYS A 24 76.99 32.56 26.34
C CYS A 24 75.99 33.46 25.62
N GLN A 25 76.35 34.71 25.33
CA GLN A 25 75.50 35.64 24.58
C GLN A 25 75.34 35.21 23.11
N THR A 26 76.42 34.75 22.48
CA THR A 26 76.40 34.23 21.11
C THR A 26 75.56 32.96 20.99
N ILE A 27 75.72 32.03 21.94
CA ILE A 27 74.93 30.80 22.03
C ILE A 27 73.45 31.14 22.27
N GLY A 28 73.14 32.05 23.20
CA GLY A 28 71.78 32.48 23.47
C GLY A 28 71.08 33.05 22.24
N ASN A 29 71.77 33.89 21.48
CA ASN A 29 71.23 34.49 20.25
C ASN A 29 71.04 33.44 19.13
N GLN A 30 72.03 32.58 18.90
CA GLN A 30 71.93 31.52 17.88
C GLN A 30 70.86 30.48 18.21
N THR A 31 70.69 30.14 19.49
CA THR A 31 69.64 29.22 19.93
C THR A 31 68.27 29.83 19.73
N ASN A 32 68.09 31.11 20.07
CA ASN A 32 66.80 31.78 19.89
C ASN A 32 66.42 31.88 18.40
N ASP A 33 67.38 32.24 17.55
CA ASP A 33 67.18 32.38 16.10
C ASP A 33 66.87 31.04 15.42
N LYS A 34 67.56 29.97 15.80
CA LYS A 34 67.26 28.60 15.35
C LYS A 34 65.88 28.14 15.82
N ILE A 35 65.52 28.41 17.08
CA ILE A 35 64.21 28.04 17.62
C ILE A 35 63.09 28.77 16.86
N SER A 36 63.23 30.07 16.60
CA SER A 36 62.24 30.81 15.79
C SER A 36 62.13 30.27 14.38
N HIS A 37 63.25 29.95 13.73
CA HIS A 37 63.24 29.40 12.38
C HIS A 37 62.58 28.00 12.33
N HIS A 38 62.89 27.13 13.29
CA HIS A 38 62.26 25.81 13.38
C HIS A 38 60.77 25.90 13.72
N LEU A 39 60.35 26.88 14.53
CA LEU A 39 58.93 27.13 14.83
C LEU A 39 58.17 27.61 13.59
N GLU A 40 58.74 28.52 12.80
CA GLU A 40 58.13 28.97 11.55
C GLU A 40 58.04 27.85 10.52
N GLN A 41 59.11 27.06 10.38
CA GLN A 41 59.12 25.93 9.46
C GLN A 41 58.13 24.84 9.89
N ALA A 42 58.11 24.45 11.17
CA ALA A 42 57.15 23.49 11.70
C ALA A 42 55.71 23.98 11.54
N ARG A 43 55.45 25.28 11.76
CA ARG A 43 54.12 25.87 11.54
C ARG A 43 53.72 25.76 10.07
N SER A 44 54.62 26.07 9.15
CA SER A 44 54.38 25.94 7.70
C SER A 44 54.04 24.50 7.31
N GLU A 45 54.85 23.55 7.74
CA GLU A 45 54.66 22.12 7.44
C GLU A 45 53.35 21.58 8.01
N ILE A 46 53.01 21.93 9.26
CA ILE A 46 51.75 21.54 9.89
C ILE A 46 50.55 22.11 9.11
N VAL A 47 50.58 23.40 8.77
CA VAL A 47 49.49 24.05 8.02
C VAL A 47 49.31 23.38 6.66
N GLN A 48 50.40 23.03 5.98
CA GLN A 48 50.37 22.40 4.68
C GLN A 48 49.89 20.94 4.74
N SER A 49 50.30 20.19 5.77
CA SER A 49 49.81 18.84 6.03
C SER A 49 48.31 18.84 6.33
N VAL A 50 47.86 19.69 7.26
CA VAL A 50 46.44 19.80 7.62
C VAL A 50 45.60 20.20 6.40
N ARG A 51 46.07 21.14 5.58
CA ARG A 51 45.35 21.54 4.36
C ARG A 51 45.22 20.39 3.37
N THR A 52 46.27 19.58 3.24
CA THR A 52 46.30 18.42 2.35
C THR A 52 45.39 17.31 2.86
N ASP A 53 45.44 17.01 4.16
CA ASP A 53 44.60 15.98 4.78
C ASP A 53 43.12 16.35 4.75
N VAL A 54 42.78 17.61 5.04
CA VAL A 54 41.42 18.13 4.93
C VAL A 54 40.93 18.02 3.48
N LYS A 55 41.74 18.44 2.50
CA LYS A 55 41.36 18.36 1.08
C LYS A 55 41.12 16.92 0.64
N ASN A 56 42.04 16.02 0.96
CA ASN A 56 41.94 14.60 0.60
C ASN A 56 40.75 13.93 1.28
N SER A 57 40.46 14.28 2.53
CA SER A 57 39.32 13.73 3.26
C SER A 57 38.00 14.23 2.67
N LEU A 58 37.93 15.52 2.32
CA LEU A 58 36.75 16.12 1.70
C LEU A 58 36.49 15.55 0.30
N GLU A 59 37.53 15.37 -0.52
CA GLU A 59 37.41 14.73 -1.84
C GLU A 59 36.89 13.28 -1.72
N ARG A 60 37.38 12.50 -0.74
CA ARG A 60 36.86 11.15 -0.50
C ARG A 60 35.39 11.16 -0.06
N SER A 61 35.01 12.04 0.87
CA SER A 61 33.62 12.14 1.33
C SER A 61 32.68 12.59 0.22
N ILE A 62 33.10 13.53 -0.64
CA ILE A 62 32.30 13.96 -1.79
C ILE A 62 32.13 12.80 -2.78
N SER A 63 33.21 12.07 -3.09
CA SER A 63 33.14 10.91 -3.99
C SER A 63 32.23 9.81 -3.45
N ASP A 64 32.28 9.52 -2.15
CA ASP A 64 31.42 8.51 -1.51
C ASP A 64 29.95 8.95 -1.48
N TYR A 65 29.70 10.26 -1.27
CA TYR A 65 28.37 10.84 -1.36
C TYR A 65 27.81 10.75 -2.80
N GLU A 66 28.60 11.10 -3.83
CA GLU A 66 28.19 10.96 -5.22
C GLU A 66 27.88 9.50 -5.59
N GLN A 67 28.70 8.56 -5.12
CA GLN A 67 28.47 7.12 -5.34
C GLN A 67 27.18 6.66 -4.66
N THR A 68 26.94 7.08 -3.41
CA THR A 68 25.71 6.77 -2.68
C THR A 68 24.48 7.35 -3.38
N LEU A 69 24.58 8.58 -3.89
CA LEU A 69 23.50 9.24 -4.61
C LEU A 69 23.16 8.52 -5.93
N ASN A 70 24.19 8.09 -6.67
CA ASN A 70 24.00 7.32 -7.90
C ASN A 70 23.34 5.96 -7.62
N ASN A 71 23.78 5.26 -6.58
CA ASN A 71 23.15 4.00 -6.15
C ASN A 71 21.69 4.19 -5.72
N ALA A 72 21.40 5.27 -4.99
CA ALA A 72 20.03 5.61 -4.61
C ALA A 72 19.17 5.92 -5.84
N ARG A 73 19.72 6.65 -6.83
CA ARG A 73 19.05 6.94 -8.09
C ARG A 73 18.70 5.67 -8.86
N ASP A 74 19.65 4.74 -8.99
CA ASP A 74 19.42 3.46 -9.67
C ASP A 74 18.39 2.59 -8.95
N SER A 75 18.43 2.55 -7.61
CA SER A 75 17.41 1.86 -6.80
C SER A 75 16.02 2.47 -7.01
N ILE A 76 15.90 3.81 -7.02
CA ILE A 76 14.63 4.50 -7.30
C ILE A 76 14.12 4.19 -8.71
N ILE A 77 14.99 4.18 -9.72
CA ILE A 77 14.60 3.83 -11.09
C ILE A 77 14.11 2.38 -11.15
N HIS A 78 14.79 1.46 -10.47
CA HIS A 78 14.40 0.05 -10.41
C HIS A 78 13.05 -0.14 -9.73
N HIS A 79 12.84 0.49 -8.56
CA HIS A 79 11.57 0.43 -7.84
C HIS A 79 10.43 1.17 -8.56
N THR A 80 10.71 2.26 -9.28
CA THR A 80 9.71 2.96 -10.09
C THR A 80 9.26 2.09 -11.27
N LYS A 81 10.18 1.32 -11.87
CA LYS A 81 9.85 0.37 -12.93
C LYS A 81 8.95 -0.75 -12.41
N GLU A 82 9.20 -1.25 -11.20
CA GLU A 82 8.31 -2.20 -10.53
C GLU A 82 6.95 -1.57 -10.16
N PHE A 83 6.94 -0.34 -9.64
CA PHE A 83 5.71 0.36 -9.29
C PHE A 83 4.80 0.59 -10.51
N ASN A 84 5.40 0.86 -11.68
CA ASN A 84 4.66 1.02 -12.92
C ASN A 84 4.02 -0.30 -13.39
N THR A 85 4.74 -1.43 -13.26
CA THR A 85 4.16 -2.76 -13.51
C THR A 85 3.08 -3.13 -12.49
N TYR A 86 3.19 -2.71 -11.22
CA TYR A 86 2.13 -2.91 -10.23
C TYR A 86 0.89 -2.06 -10.51
N LEU A 87 1.04 -0.82 -11.01
CA LEU A 87 -0.08 0.03 -11.41
C LEU A 87 -0.82 -0.53 -12.64
N GLU A 88 -0.08 -1.01 -13.65
CA GLU A 88 -0.68 -1.69 -14.80
C GLU A 88 -1.35 -3.02 -14.41
N ALA A 89 -0.72 -3.82 -13.53
CA ALA A 89 -1.28 -5.08 -13.07
C ALA A 89 -2.53 -4.88 -12.19
N THR A 90 -2.56 -3.85 -11.36
CA THR A 90 -3.70 -3.56 -10.47
C THR A 90 -4.89 -3.02 -11.26
N SER A 91 -4.67 -2.16 -12.26
CA SER A 91 -5.73 -1.67 -13.13
C SER A 91 -6.33 -2.79 -14.02
N ALA A 92 -5.50 -3.70 -14.52
CA ALA A 92 -5.93 -4.85 -15.32
C ALA A 92 -6.72 -5.90 -14.52
N LYS A 93 -6.32 -6.15 -13.26
CA LYS A 93 -7.00 -7.11 -12.38
C LYS A 93 -8.36 -6.59 -11.90
N ASN A 94 -8.47 -5.31 -11.55
CA ASN A 94 -9.76 -4.74 -11.13
C ASN A 94 -10.80 -4.76 -12.24
N ARG A 95 -10.40 -4.49 -13.49
CA ARG A 95 -11.30 -4.53 -14.64
C ARG A 95 -11.82 -5.93 -14.95
N ARG A 96 -10.99 -6.96 -14.81
CA ARG A 96 -11.42 -8.36 -15.01
C ARG A 96 -12.38 -8.85 -13.92
N LEU A 97 -12.12 -8.49 -12.66
CA LEU A 97 -13.01 -8.85 -11.55
C LEU A 97 -14.36 -8.12 -11.63
N ALA A 98 -14.35 -6.84 -11.99
CA ALA A 98 -15.57 -6.07 -12.20
C ALA A 98 -16.42 -6.64 -13.36
N GLN A 99 -15.77 -7.05 -14.46
CA GLN A 99 -16.46 -7.67 -15.59
C GLN A 99 -17.09 -9.02 -15.24
N LEU A 100 -16.37 -9.88 -14.49
CA LEU A 100 -16.91 -11.16 -14.05
C LEU A 100 -18.09 -10.97 -13.08
N SER A 101 -17.97 -10.03 -12.13
CA SER A 101 -19.08 -9.71 -11.22
C SER A 101 -20.30 -9.23 -11.98
N TRP A 102 -20.12 -8.37 -13.00
CA TRP A 102 -21.23 -7.87 -13.82
C TRP A 102 -21.94 -8.99 -14.58
N ILE A 103 -21.17 -9.91 -15.19
CA ILE A 103 -21.73 -11.04 -15.92
C ILE A 103 -22.54 -11.94 -14.97
N ILE A 104 -22.01 -12.28 -13.80
CA ILE A 104 -22.70 -13.15 -12.83
C ILE A 104 -24.01 -12.51 -12.36
N THR A 105 -23.98 -11.22 -12.01
CA THR A 105 -25.18 -10.49 -11.57
C THR A 105 -26.21 -10.35 -12.69
N ALA A 106 -25.78 -10.08 -13.92
CA ALA A 106 -26.68 -9.98 -15.07
C ALA A 106 -27.30 -11.35 -15.42
N SER A 107 -26.51 -12.42 -15.37
CA SER A 107 -26.99 -13.79 -15.62
C SER A 107 -27.97 -14.27 -14.55
N SER A 108 -27.71 -14.00 -13.27
CA SER A 108 -28.62 -14.39 -12.19
C SER A 108 -29.96 -13.65 -12.27
N LEU A 109 -29.93 -12.34 -12.55
CA LEU A 109 -31.14 -11.55 -12.75
C LEU A 109 -31.94 -12.03 -13.97
N GLY A 110 -31.26 -12.27 -15.10
CA GLY A 110 -31.90 -12.79 -16.31
C GLY A 110 -32.57 -14.15 -16.08
N LEU A 111 -31.90 -15.06 -15.37
CA LEU A 111 -32.45 -16.37 -15.04
C LEU A 111 -33.71 -16.26 -14.17
N LEU A 112 -33.70 -15.40 -13.14
CA LEU A 112 -34.86 -15.18 -12.29
C LEU A 112 -36.05 -14.63 -13.09
N LEU A 113 -35.82 -13.71 -14.02
CA LEU A 113 -36.88 -13.17 -14.88
C LEU A 113 -37.47 -14.24 -15.80
N VAL A 114 -36.62 -15.05 -16.45
CA VAL A 114 -37.08 -16.13 -17.34
C VAL A 114 -37.88 -17.18 -16.56
N CYS A 115 -37.37 -17.63 -15.41
CA CYS A 115 -38.08 -18.57 -14.55
C CYS A 115 -39.41 -18.00 -14.03
N GLY A 116 -39.44 -16.72 -13.63
CA GLY A 116 -40.65 -16.06 -13.15
C GLY A 116 -41.74 -15.94 -14.22
N ILE A 117 -41.34 -15.59 -15.45
CA ILE A 117 -42.27 -15.54 -16.60
C ILE A 117 -42.78 -16.94 -16.93
N ALA A 118 -41.89 -17.93 -17.00
CA ALA A 118 -42.25 -19.32 -17.29
C ALA A 118 -43.25 -19.88 -16.26
N LEU A 119 -43.00 -19.66 -14.96
CA LEU A 119 -43.96 -20.04 -13.90
C LEU A 119 -45.30 -19.34 -14.09
N SER A 120 -45.29 -18.04 -14.35
CA SER A 120 -46.52 -17.25 -14.49
C SER A 120 -47.37 -17.75 -15.66
N LEU A 121 -46.75 -18.12 -16.78
CA LEU A 121 -47.44 -18.71 -17.93
C LEU A 121 -47.91 -20.15 -17.64
N TYR A 122 -47.09 -20.96 -16.97
CA TYR A 122 -47.45 -22.32 -16.59
C TYR A 122 -48.68 -22.35 -15.68
N TYR A 123 -48.69 -21.53 -14.62
CA TYR A 123 -49.86 -21.43 -13.72
C TYR A 123 -51.07 -20.81 -14.41
N LYS A 124 -50.89 -19.84 -15.32
CA LYS A 124 -52.01 -19.34 -16.15
C LYS A 124 -52.59 -20.42 -17.04
N SER A 125 -51.75 -21.26 -17.66
CA SER A 125 -52.20 -22.39 -18.48
C SER A 125 -52.98 -23.39 -17.64
N ILE A 126 -52.45 -23.78 -16.48
CA ILE A 126 -53.14 -24.70 -15.55
C ILE A 126 -54.50 -24.13 -15.13
N ILE A 127 -54.57 -22.85 -14.76
CA ILE A 127 -55.84 -22.22 -14.35
C ILE A 127 -56.83 -22.11 -15.51
N GLN A 128 -56.35 -21.94 -16.75
CA GLN A 128 -57.19 -21.99 -17.94
C GLN A 128 -57.65 -23.41 -18.27
N ASP A 129 -56.83 -24.42 -18.04
CA ASP A 129 -57.16 -25.83 -18.25
C ASP A 129 -58.10 -26.40 -17.16
N LEU A 130 -58.16 -25.79 -15.97
CA LEU A 130 -59.19 -26.06 -14.95
C LEU A 130 -60.46 -25.21 -15.12
N LYS A 131 -60.47 -24.25 -16.04
CA LYS A 131 -61.66 -23.43 -16.33
C LYS A 131 -62.88 -24.21 -16.83
N PRO A 132 -62.78 -25.35 -17.57
CA PRO A 132 -63.97 -26.13 -17.92
C PRO A 132 -64.60 -26.83 -16.71
N GLU A 133 -63.91 -27.04 -15.59
CA GLU A 133 -64.54 -27.56 -14.36
C GLU A 133 -65.21 -26.45 -13.52
N ALA A 134 -64.68 -25.23 -13.55
CA ALA A 134 -65.30 -24.10 -12.86
C ALA A 134 -66.57 -23.58 -13.58
N GLU A 135 -66.66 -23.72 -14.91
CA GLU A 135 -67.90 -23.42 -15.65
C GLU A 135 -68.97 -24.50 -15.49
N MET A 136 -68.61 -25.77 -15.31
CA MET A 136 -69.60 -26.81 -15.00
C MET A 136 -70.19 -26.68 -13.60
N VAL A 137 -69.41 -26.25 -12.60
CA VAL A 137 -69.93 -25.95 -11.26
C VAL A 137 -70.90 -24.75 -11.29
N LYS A 138 -70.67 -23.77 -12.17
CA LYS A 138 -71.58 -22.62 -12.32
C LYS A 138 -72.88 -23.01 -13.06
N LEU A 139 -72.81 -23.85 -14.10
CA LEU A 139 -74.01 -24.40 -14.76
C LEU A 139 -74.81 -25.36 -13.87
N ILE A 140 -74.15 -26.13 -13.00
CA ILE A 140 -74.81 -26.99 -12.00
C ILE A 140 -75.42 -26.15 -10.87
N ASN A 141 -74.87 -24.98 -10.55
CA ASN A 141 -75.45 -24.06 -9.56
C ASN A 141 -76.58 -23.19 -10.14
N GLU A 142 -76.60 -22.95 -11.46
CA GLU A 142 -77.72 -22.29 -12.15
C GLU A 142 -78.88 -23.23 -12.49
N SER A 143 -78.65 -24.55 -12.48
CA SER A 143 -79.73 -25.53 -12.47
C SER A 143 -80.05 -25.85 -11.00
N ASP A 144 -81.27 -25.58 -10.57
CA ASP A 144 -81.75 -25.69 -9.18
C ASP A 144 -81.82 -27.18 -8.73
N ILE A 145 -80.65 -27.84 -8.69
CA ILE A 145 -80.43 -29.25 -8.39
C ILE A 145 -79.84 -29.34 -6.98
N THR A 146 -80.68 -29.66 -6.01
CA THR A 146 -80.27 -29.83 -4.62
C THR A 146 -80.23 -31.31 -4.26
N ARG A 147 -79.33 -31.70 -3.35
CA ARG A 147 -79.24 -33.07 -2.85
C ARG A 147 -80.30 -33.30 -1.76
N CYS A 148 -81.31 -34.13 -2.03
CA CYS A 148 -82.29 -34.59 -1.05
C CYS A 148 -81.82 -35.93 -0.46
N GLY A 149 -80.92 -35.89 0.54
CA GLY A 149 -80.40 -37.11 1.16
C GLY A 149 -79.51 -37.94 0.22
N GLU A 150 -79.94 -39.14 -0.17
CA GLU A 150 -79.22 -40.07 -1.05
C GLU A 150 -79.48 -39.83 -2.56
N TYR A 151 -80.40 -38.92 -2.93
CA TYR A 151 -80.82 -38.70 -4.32
C TYR A 151 -80.71 -37.22 -4.74
N LEU A 152 -80.61 -36.97 -6.05
CA LEU A 152 -80.63 -35.62 -6.65
C LEU A 152 -82.07 -35.19 -6.98
N CYS A 153 -82.44 -33.99 -6.55
CA CYS A 153 -83.77 -33.38 -6.70
C CYS A 153 -83.72 -32.14 -7.59
N VAL A 154 -84.72 -31.95 -8.45
CA VAL A 154 -84.85 -30.75 -9.30
C VAL A 154 -86.17 -30.04 -9.03
N LYS A 155 -86.15 -28.70 -8.97
CA LYS A 155 -87.34 -27.86 -8.82
C LYS A 155 -88.00 -27.61 -10.17
N THR A 156 -89.32 -27.73 -10.26
CA THR A 156 -90.09 -27.45 -11.50
C THR A 156 -91.06 -26.29 -11.29
N ASP A 157 -91.24 -25.45 -12.32
CA ASP A 157 -91.99 -24.17 -12.24
C ASP A 157 -93.53 -24.36 -12.12
N LYS A 158 -94.04 -25.59 -12.24
CA LYS A 158 -95.49 -25.86 -12.14
C LYS A 158 -95.88 -26.24 -10.72
N SER A 159 -96.13 -25.21 -9.91
CA SER A 159 -96.66 -25.33 -8.54
C SER A 159 -98.04 -26.02 -8.50
N LYS A 160 -98.17 -27.02 -7.64
CA LYS A 160 -99.26 -27.13 -6.65
C LYS A 160 -98.92 -28.24 -5.63
N TYR A 161 -98.49 -27.80 -4.45
CA TYR A 161 -98.11 -28.60 -3.26
C TYR A 161 -96.85 -29.48 -3.38
N GLY A 162 -95.89 -29.17 -2.50
CA GLY A 162 -94.50 -29.59 -2.51
C GLY A 162 -94.22 -31.05 -2.87
N ASN A 163 -93.49 -31.25 -3.96
CA ASN A 163 -92.73 -32.47 -4.23
C ASN A 163 -91.60 -32.15 -5.20
N TYR A 164 -90.35 -32.27 -4.73
CA TYR A 164 -89.18 -32.39 -5.59
C TYR A 164 -89.23 -33.78 -6.26
N LEU A 165 -88.94 -33.85 -7.56
CA LEU A 165 -88.90 -35.14 -8.26
C LEU A 165 -87.49 -35.74 -8.17
N ILE A 166 -87.42 -37.00 -7.72
CA ILE A 166 -86.18 -37.76 -7.63
C ILE A 166 -85.74 -38.20 -9.03
N VAL A 167 -84.54 -37.80 -9.44
CA VAL A 167 -83.96 -38.26 -10.71
C VAL A 167 -83.43 -39.69 -10.53
N LYS A 168 -84.06 -40.66 -11.19
CA LYS A 168 -83.54 -42.04 -11.24
C LYS A 168 -82.36 -42.12 -12.22
N LYS A 169 -81.26 -42.73 -11.76
CA LYS A 169 -80.11 -43.06 -12.60
C LYS A 169 -80.58 -43.97 -13.73
N ARG A 170 -80.28 -43.59 -14.99
CA ARG A 170 -80.49 -44.46 -16.14
C ARG A 170 -79.64 -45.72 -15.92
N ALA A 171 -80.30 -46.88 -15.88
CA ALA A 171 -79.61 -48.17 -15.87
C ALA A 171 -78.75 -48.30 -17.15
N PRO A 172 -77.59 -48.98 -17.08
CA PRO A 172 -76.57 -48.96 -18.14
C PRO A 172 -77.10 -49.34 -19.52
#